data_AF-A0A6N9BXH3-F1
#
_entry.id   AF-A0A6N9BXH3-F1
#
_cell.length_a   1.000
_cell.length_b   1.000
_cell.length_c   1.000
_cell.angle_alpha   90.00
_cell.angle_beta   90.00
_cell.angle_gamma   90.00
#
_symmetry.space_group_name_H-M   'P 1'
#
loop_
_entity.id
_entity.type
_entity.pdbx_description
1 polymer ?
#
loop_
_entity_poly.entity_id
_entity_poly.type
_entity_poly.pdbx_seq_one_letter_code
_entity_poly.pdbx_strand_id
1 'polypeptide(L)'
;MIYVCYGNVPYTCFYDVEEAMRSERFEMRLDRETLEQVDKWRAALPEVPSRAEAMRRLVSAGLAVSNVDTVRLNEGQKLILMMLRDLYNHHDVHGEIDPEFVAETIWGGHHWGLEWQYPGIFGVRSTDPRVVAEVGDILEMWHFIESGYERLSDPERAIVAQDAAPFGKHVAFPGFDGNNETEHASIARHLVNRLERFTRFQGRDLNSHLPSLDAYRRMLRVFQSIRHTLSRRELSGSQIALLLKAQQHSPGGSS
;
A
#
# COMPACT_ATOMS: atom_id res chain seq x y z
N MET A 1 -21.53 37.18 -40.03
CA MET A 1 -20.68 38.37 -40.27
C MET A 1 -19.49 37.91 -41.10
N ILE A 2 -19.14 38.66 -42.15
CA ILE A 2 -18.14 38.27 -43.17
C ILE A 2 -16.74 38.21 -42.54
N TYR A 3 -15.99 37.13 -42.78
CA TYR A 3 -14.58 37.01 -42.40
C TYR A 3 -13.68 37.33 -43.59
N VAL A 4 -12.78 38.30 -43.40
CA VAL A 4 -11.64 38.55 -44.28
C VAL A 4 -10.42 37.96 -43.58
N CYS A 5 -9.80 36.94 -44.17
CA CYS A 5 -8.57 36.35 -43.66
C CYS A 5 -7.36 37.04 -44.29
N TYR A 6 -6.52 37.65 -43.46
CA TYR A 6 -5.14 38.02 -43.83
C TYR A 6 -4.17 37.42 -42.81
N GLY A 7 -3.13 36.77 -43.32
CA GLY A 7 -1.85 36.62 -42.61
C GLY A 7 -1.63 35.26 -41.96
N ASN A 8 -0.61 34.56 -42.47
CA ASN A 8 -0.03 33.33 -41.92
C ASN A 8 0.53 33.54 -40.51
N VAL A 9 -0.14 32.97 -39.50
CA VAL A 9 0.45 32.65 -38.19
C VAL A 9 -0.18 31.32 -37.74
N PRO A 10 0.60 30.30 -37.33
CA PRO A 10 0.04 29.07 -36.82
C PRO A 10 -0.44 29.33 -35.39
N TYR A 11 -1.68 29.80 -35.25
CA TYR A 11 -2.34 29.77 -33.95
C TYR A 11 -2.68 28.31 -33.66
N THR A 12 -2.01 27.75 -32.66
CA THR A 12 -2.55 26.62 -31.88
C THR A 12 -4.00 26.95 -31.56
N CYS A 13 -4.94 26.20 -32.14
CA CYS A 13 -6.30 26.17 -31.65
C CYS A 13 -6.24 25.81 -30.17
N PHE A 14 -6.52 26.77 -29.30
CA PHE A 14 -7.01 26.46 -27.98
C PHE A 14 -8.35 25.75 -28.21
N TYR A 15 -8.31 24.43 -28.12
CA TYR A 15 -9.52 23.67 -27.90
C TYR A 15 -10.03 24.12 -26.53
N ASP A 16 -11.08 24.92 -26.51
CA ASP A 16 -12.01 24.94 -25.37
C ASP A 16 -12.53 23.52 -25.23
N VAL A 17 -11.84 22.73 -24.41
CA VAL A 17 -12.44 21.53 -23.84
C VAL A 17 -13.35 22.05 -22.75
N GLU A 18 -14.54 22.52 -23.16
CA GLU A 18 -15.70 22.53 -22.27
C GLU A 18 -15.89 21.07 -21.85
N GLU A 19 -15.33 20.72 -20.69
CA GLU A 19 -15.48 19.40 -20.09
C GLU A 19 -16.97 19.19 -19.84
N ALA A 20 -17.63 18.51 -20.77
CA ALA A 20 -19.07 18.34 -20.76
C ALA A 20 -19.49 17.66 -19.44
N MET A 21 -20.05 18.43 -18.52
CA MET A 21 -20.58 17.92 -17.26
C MET A 21 -21.68 16.90 -17.58
N ARG A 22 -21.35 15.62 -17.44
CA ARG A 22 -22.32 14.54 -17.63
C ARG A 22 -23.37 14.62 -16.51
N SER A 23 -24.63 14.83 -16.88
CA SER A 23 -25.75 14.76 -15.94
C SER A 23 -26.26 13.33 -15.87
N GLU A 24 -26.20 12.73 -14.67
CA GLU A 24 -26.75 11.40 -14.40
C GLU A 24 -27.74 11.49 -13.24
N ARG A 25 -28.87 10.77 -13.34
CA ARG A 25 -29.86 10.71 -12.26
C ARG A 25 -29.36 9.75 -11.20
N PHE A 26 -29.04 10.30 -10.03
CA PHE A 26 -28.66 9.55 -8.84
C PHE A 26 -29.77 9.65 -7.80
N GLU A 27 -30.18 8.51 -7.25
CA GLU A 27 -31.16 8.43 -6.15
C GLU A 27 -30.52 7.79 -4.94
N MET A 28 -30.70 8.41 -3.78
CA MET A 28 -30.17 7.92 -2.51
C MET A 28 -31.23 7.96 -1.43
N ARG A 29 -31.29 6.89 -0.64
CA ARG A 29 -32.11 6.83 0.56
C ARG A 29 -31.28 7.27 1.75
N LEU A 30 -31.80 8.25 2.48
CA LEU A 30 -31.23 8.75 3.72
C LEU A 30 -32.26 8.59 4.83
N ASP A 31 -31.80 8.31 6.03
CA ASP A 31 -32.64 8.37 7.21
C ASP A 31 -33.04 9.82 7.51
N ARG A 32 -34.04 9.98 8.38
CA ARG A 32 -34.61 11.28 8.73
C ARG A 32 -33.60 12.19 9.42
N GLU A 33 -32.75 11.64 10.29
CA GLU A 33 -31.77 12.42 11.04
C GLU A 33 -30.73 13.03 10.09
N THR A 34 -30.20 12.23 9.16
CA THR A 34 -29.26 12.70 8.15
C THR A 34 -29.87 13.80 7.27
N LEU A 35 -31.13 13.65 6.84
CA LEU A 35 -31.82 14.69 6.08
C LEU A 35 -31.98 16.00 6.85
N GLU A 36 -32.31 15.92 8.14
CA GLU A 36 -32.44 17.08 9.03
C GLU A 36 -31.08 17.79 9.22
N GLN A 37 -29.98 17.04 9.32
CA GLN A 37 -28.64 17.61 9.39
C GLN A 37 -28.26 18.37 8.12
N VAL A 38 -28.56 17.81 6.94
CA VAL A 38 -28.33 18.48 5.65
C VAL A 38 -29.18 19.75 5.53
N ASP A 39 -30.44 19.69 5.96
CA ASP A 39 -31.33 20.85 5.97
C ASP A 39 -30.83 21.96 6.91
N LYS A 40 -30.34 21.60 8.10
CA LYS A 40 -29.73 22.54 9.04
C LYS A 40 -28.46 23.17 8.47
N TRP A 41 -27.59 22.37 7.86
CA TRP A 41 -26.35 22.85 7.27
C TRP A 41 -26.61 23.83 6.12
N ARG A 42 -27.51 23.48 5.17
CA ARG A 42 -27.80 24.36 4.03
C ARG A 42 -28.48 25.66 4.44
N ALA A 43 -29.26 25.66 5.52
CA ALA A 43 -29.93 26.86 6.04
C ALA A 43 -28.95 27.86 6.68
N ALA A 44 -27.74 27.40 7.06
CA ALA A 44 -26.70 28.26 7.61
C ALA A 44 -25.85 28.97 6.53
N LEU A 45 -26.07 28.64 5.24
CA LEU A 45 -25.32 29.24 4.13
C LEU A 45 -25.95 30.58 3.70
N PRO A 46 -25.13 31.56 3.24
CA PRO A 46 -25.63 32.87 2.79
C PRO A 46 -26.65 32.79 1.66
N GLU A 47 -26.47 31.85 0.74
CA GLU A 47 -27.45 31.45 -0.26
C GLU A 47 -27.89 30.03 0.06
N VAL A 48 -29.18 29.81 0.27
CA VAL A 48 -29.72 28.49 0.68
C VAL A 48 -29.89 27.61 -0.56
N PRO A 49 -29.01 26.60 -0.81
CA PRO A 49 -29.12 25.77 -1.99
C PRO A 49 -30.30 24.80 -1.93
N SER A 50 -30.67 24.27 -3.10
CA SER A 50 -31.54 23.09 -3.18
C SER A 50 -30.89 21.92 -2.44
N ARG A 51 -31.68 20.95 -1.97
CA ARG A 51 -31.12 19.75 -1.32
C ARG A 51 -30.14 19.01 -2.23
N ALA A 52 -30.42 18.91 -3.53
CA ALA A 52 -29.53 18.26 -4.49
C ALA A 52 -28.18 18.99 -4.60
N GLU A 53 -28.19 20.33 -4.65
CA GLU A 53 -26.96 21.12 -4.69
C GLU A 53 -26.20 21.08 -3.36
N ALA A 54 -26.90 21.08 -2.23
CA ALA A 54 -26.30 20.88 -0.92
C ALA A 54 -25.58 19.53 -0.84
N MET A 55 -26.24 18.46 -1.29
CA MET A 55 -25.66 17.11 -1.34
C MET A 55 -24.46 17.05 -2.28
N ARG A 56 -24.53 17.67 -3.46
CA ARG A 56 -23.39 17.78 -4.38
C ARG A 56 -22.20 18.45 -3.71
N ARG A 57 -22.41 19.60 -3.04
CA ARG A 57 -21.35 20.32 -2.32
C ARG A 57 -20.76 19.50 -1.18
N LEU A 58 -21.60 18.80 -0.41
CA LEU A 58 -21.14 17.91 0.65
C LEU A 58 -20.34 16.72 0.11
N VAL A 59 -20.76 16.12 -1.01
CA VAL A 59 -20.01 15.07 -1.70
C VAL A 59 -18.71 15.62 -2.25
N SER A 60 -18.71 16.77 -2.93
CA SER A 60 -17.49 17.41 -3.43
C SER A 60 -16.54 17.78 -2.30
N ALA A 61 -17.04 18.28 -1.18
CA ALA A 61 -16.24 18.56 0.02
C ALA A 61 -15.71 17.27 0.64
N GLY A 62 -16.54 16.23 0.73
CA GLY A 62 -16.15 14.90 1.19
C GLY A 62 -15.08 14.28 0.30
N LEU A 63 -15.19 14.46 -1.02
CA LEU A 63 -14.20 13.99 -2.00
C LEU A 63 -12.91 14.81 -1.97
N ALA A 64 -13.01 16.12 -1.76
CA ALA A 64 -11.86 16.99 -1.57
C ALA A 64 -11.15 16.73 -0.23
N VAL A 65 -11.89 16.25 0.78
CA VAL A 65 -11.36 15.77 2.07
C VAL A 65 -10.83 14.34 1.92
N SER A 66 -11.42 13.51 1.07
CA SER A 66 -10.97 12.15 0.78
C SER A 66 -9.88 12.09 -0.30
N ASN A 67 -9.36 13.23 -0.74
CA ASN A 67 -8.12 13.23 -1.51
C ASN A 67 -7.02 12.81 -0.53
N VAL A 68 -6.63 11.54 -0.64
CA VAL A 68 -6.04 10.69 0.40
C VAL A 68 -4.64 11.13 0.84
N ASP A 69 -4.06 12.14 0.19
CA ASP A 69 -2.62 12.39 0.20
C ASP A 69 -2.23 13.70 0.91
N THR A 70 -3.06 14.22 1.84
CA THR A 70 -2.67 15.38 2.66
C THR A 70 -3.17 15.29 4.10
N VAL A 71 -2.26 15.40 5.07
CA VAL A 71 -2.58 15.53 6.50
C VAL A 71 -3.48 16.73 6.74
N ARG A 72 -4.64 16.48 7.37
CA ARG A 72 -5.58 17.52 7.81
C ARG A 72 -5.82 17.43 9.30
N LEU A 73 -5.66 18.57 9.97
CA LEU A 73 -5.89 18.73 11.40
C LEU A 73 -7.05 19.71 11.60
N ASN A 74 -8.08 19.27 12.33
CA ASN A 74 -9.16 20.16 12.77
C ASN A 74 -8.71 21.05 13.94
N GLU A 75 -9.48 22.09 14.25
CA GLU A 75 -9.12 23.07 15.30
C GLU A 75 -8.90 22.42 16.67
N GLY A 76 -9.67 21.39 17.03
CA GLY A 76 -9.48 20.64 18.27
C GLY A 76 -8.18 19.83 18.27
N GLN A 77 -7.81 19.20 17.16
CA GLN A 77 -6.56 18.46 17.01
C GLN A 77 -5.35 19.38 17.07
N LYS A 78 -5.44 20.57 16.46
CA LYS A 78 -4.40 21.60 16.57
C LYS A 78 -4.20 21.99 18.04
N LEU A 79 -5.28 22.27 18.77
CA LEU A 79 -5.21 22.60 20.19
C LEU A 79 -4.56 21.49 21.02
N ILE A 80 -4.97 20.23 20.80
CA ILE A 80 -4.38 19.07 21.49
C ILE A 80 -2.87 18.96 21.21
N LEU A 81 -2.46 19.10 19.94
CA LEU A 81 -1.04 19.03 19.57
C LEU A 81 -0.23 20.17 20.19
N MET A 82 -0.80 21.37 20.33
CA MET A 82 -0.13 22.49 21.00
C MET A 82 0.04 22.22 22.50
N MET A 83 -0.99 21.69 23.16
CA MET A 83 -0.88 21.28 24.56
C MET A 83 0.14 20.16 24.76
N LEU A 84 0.21 19.19 23.84
CA LEU A 84 1.21 18.12 23.88
C LEU A 84 2.62 18.63 23.66
N ARG A 85 2.83 19.59 22.75
CA ARG A 85 4.11 20.29 22.56
C ARG A 85 4.58 20.94 23.86
N ASP A 86 3.69 21.68 24.53
CA ASP A 86 4.03 22.35 25.79
C ASP A 86 4.41 21.34 26.89
N LEU A 87 3.73 20.19 26.95
CA LEU A 87 4.12 19.09 27.84
C LEU A 87 5.47 18.47 27.46
N TYR A 88 5.72 18.22 26.17
CA TYR A 88 7.00 17.70 25.67
C TYR A 88 8.17 18.59 26.09
N ASN A 89 8.02 19.89 25.91
CA ASN A 89 9.01 20.89 26.27
C ASN A 89 9.17 21.03 27.79
N HIS A 90 8.07 21.03 28.54
CA HIS A 90 8.11 21.15 30.00
C HIS A 90 8.81 19.96 30.66
N HIS A 91 8.65 18.77 30.09
CA HIS A 91 9.23 17.52 30.60
C HIS A 91 10.57 17.14 29.95
N ASP A 92 11.14 18.00 29.09
CA ASP A 92 12.41 17.78 28.39
C ASP A 92 12.46 16.42 27.67
N VAL A 93 11.36 16.09 26.97
CA VAL A 93 11.23 14.81 26.27
C VAL A 93 12.00 14.85 24.97
N HIS A 94 12.99 13.96 24.83
CA HIS A 94 13.71 13.74 23.58
C HIS A 94 13.14 12.53 22.85
N GLY A 95 12.15 12.78 21.99
CA GLY A 95 11.51 11.78 21.13
C GLY A 95 11.95 11.89 19.67
N GLU A 96 11.42 10.99 18.83
CA GLU A 96 11.62 11.02 17.37
C GLU A 96 10.84 12.16 16.68
N ILE A 97 9.86 12.73 17.36
CA ILE A 97 9.04 13.85 16.88
C ILE A 97 9.61 15.14 17.43
N ASP A 98 9.88 16.07 16.52
CA ASP A 98 10.23 17.45 16.86
C ASP A 98 8.95 18.25 17.14
N PRO A 99 8.69 18.64 18.40
CA PRO A 99 7.48 19.37 18.78
C PRO A 99 7.46 20.79 18.22
N GLU A 100 8.61 21.41 17.97
CA GLU A 100 8.69 22.76 17.41
C GLU A 100 8.35 22.74 15.93
N PHE A 101 8.91 21.78 15.18
CA PHE A 101 8.54 21.58 13.78
C PHE A 101 7.02 21.34 13.59
N VAL A 102 6.42 20.55 14.48
CA VAL A 102 4.96 20.30 14.47
C VAL A 102 4.18 21.59 14.70
N ALA A 103 4.60 22.42 15.65
CA ALA A 103 3.96 23.70 15.95
C ALA A 103 4.06 24.69 14.78
N GLU A 104 5.26 24.86 14.22
CA GLU A 104 5.51 25.71 13.05
C GLU A 104 4.65 25.29 11.86
N THR A 105 4.56 23.98 11.61
CA THR A 105 3.77 23.42 10.52
C THR A 105 2.27 23.69 10.69
N ILE A 106 1.77 23.61 11.93
CA ILE A 106 0.36 23.89 12.25
C ILE A 106 0.06 25.39 12.15
N TRP A 107 0.91 26.25 12.69
CA TRP A 107 0.71 27.71 12.62
C TRP A 107 0.79 28.24 11.19
N GLY A 108 1.72 27.71 10.38
CA GLY A 108 1.89 28.08 8.98
C GLY A 108 0.85 27.47 8.03
N GLY A 109 0.04 26.52 8.52
CA GLY A 109 -0.91 25.77 7.68
C GLY A 109 -0.23 24.86 6.65
N HIS A 110 1.03 24.49 6.87
CA HIS A 110 1.85 23.71 5.95
C HIS A 110 1.74 22.20 6.23
N HIS A 111 0.54 21.69 6.53
CA HIS A 111 0.36 20.35 7.09
C HIS A 111 0.98 19.21 6.24
N TRP A 112 1.13 19.42 4.93
CA TRP A 112 1.88 18.52 4.02
C TRP A 112 3.32 18.25 4.49
N GLY A 113 3.95 19.20 5.19
CA GLY A 113 5.29 19.07 5.73
C GLY A 113 5.40 17.97 6.79
N LEU A 114 4.30 17.64 7.47
CA LEU A 114 4.26 16.52 8.42
C LEU A 114 4.46 15.18 7.70
N GLU A 115 3.92 15.01 6.49
CA GLU A 115 4.11 13.78 5.71
C GLU A 115 5.54 13.64 5.22
N TRP A 116 6.15 14.76 4.83
CA TRP A 116 7.51 14.77 4.31
C TRP A 116 8.54 14.53 5.41
N GLN A 117 8.31 15.14 6.57
CA GLN A 117 9.20 14.98 7.73
C GLN A 117 8.99 13.62 8.42
N TYR A 118 7.74 13.14 8.50
CA TYR A 118 7.37 11.92 9.19
C TYR A 118 6.67 10.91 8.26
N PRO A 119 7.33 10.45 7.18
CA PRO A 119 6.71 9.54 6.21
C PRO A 119 6.31 8.20 6.82
N GLY A 120 6.98 7.77 7.90
CA GLY A 120 6.64 6.55 8.64
C GLY A 120 5.35 6.63 9.47
N ILE A 121 4.80 7.83 9.70
CA ILE A 121 3.55 8.05 10.45
C ILE A 121 2.39 8.30 9.50
N PHE A 122 2.61 9.15 8.49
CA PHE A 122 1.53 9.59 7.59
C PHE A 122 1.54 8.90 6.22
N GLY A 123 2.65 8.30 5.81
CA GLY A 123 2.76 7.51 4.57
C GLY A 123 2.33 6.05 4.72
N VAL A 124 1.97 5.61 5.93
CA VAL A 124 1.46 4.25 6.16
C VAL A 124 -0.01 4.21 5.75
N ARG A 125 -0.26 3.84 4.50
CA ARG A 125 -1.57 3.28 4.13
C ARG A 125 -1.84 2.14 5.11
N SER A 126 -3.04 2.11 5.72
CA SER A 126 -3.49 0.94 6.47
C SER A 126 -3.27 -0.27 5.56
N THR A 127 -2.31 -1.11 5.92
CA THR A 127 -1.89 -2.22 5.07
C THR A 127 -3.11 -3.07 4.76
N ASP A 128 -3.35 -3.33 3.48
CA ASP A 128 -4.44 -4.19 3.07
C ASP A 128 -4.25 -5.58 3.73
N PRO A 129 -5.25 -6.08 4.50
CA PRO A 129 -5.14 -7.39 5.13
C PRO A 129 -4.79 -8.53 4.16
N ARG A 130 -5.14 -8.38 2.88
CA ARG A 130 -4.79 -9.34 1.81
C ARG A 130 -3.29 -9.36 1.55
N VAL A 131 -2.61 -8.22 1.62
CA VAL A 131 -1.15 -8.12 1.44
C VAL A 131 -0.43 -8.72 2.66
N VAL A 132 -0.94 -8.47 3.87
CA VAL A 132 -0.40 -9.13 5.08
C VAL A 132 -0.51 -10.65 5.00
N ALA A 133 -1.67 -11.15 4.56
CA ALA A 133 -1.89 -12.58 4.35
C ALA A 133 -0.96 -13.15 3.26
N GLU A 134 -0.80 -12.46 2.12
CA GLU A 134 0.12 -12.86 1.05
C GLU A 134 1.56 -12.96 1.56
N VAL A 135 2.06 -11.95 2.28
CA VAL A 135 3.41 -11.99 2.86
C VAL A 135 3.54 -13.15 3.87
N GLY A 136 2.53 -13.38 4.70
CA GLY A 136 2.49 -14.51 5.63
C GLY A 136 2.60 -15.86 4.94
N ASP A 137 1.82 -16.08 3.88
CA ASP A 137 1.87 -17.31 3.08
C ASP A 137 3.23 -17.48 2.36
N ILE A 138 3.84 -16.39 1.86
CA ILE A 138 5.16 -16.42 1.24
C ILE A 138 6.24 -16.83 2.25
N LEU A 139 6.24 -16.22 3.44
CA LEU A 139 7.20 -16.54 4.50
C LEU A 139 7.02 -17.99 4.99
N GLU A 140 5.79 -18.47 5.11
CA GLU A 140 5.50 -19.85 5.48
C GLU A 140 6.00 -20.83 4.41
N MET A 141 5.69 -20.59 3.14
CA MET A 141 6.17 -21.42 2.02
C MET A 141 7.70 -21.52 2.04
N TRP A 142 8.40 -20.40 2.16
CA TRP A 142 9.86 -20.38 2.22
C TRP A 142 10.41 -21.05 3.48
N HIS A 143 9.72 -20.94 4.62
CA HIS A 143 10.08 -21.66 5.84
C HIS A 143 10.08 -23.17 5.61
N PHE A 144 9.05 -23.71 4.95
CA PHE A 144 9.00 -25.13 4.62
C PHE A 144 10.06 -25.53 3.59
N ILE A 145 10.31 -24.70 2.57
CA ILE A 145 11.34 -24.97 1.55
C ILE A 145 12.73 -25.06 2.18
N GLU A 146 13.14 -24.05 2.96
CA GLU A 146 14.47 -24.04 3.59
C GLU A 146 14.60 -25.18 4.61
N SER A 147 13.58 -25.40 5.46
CA SER A 147 13.60 -26.48 6.45
C SER A 147 13.72 -27.87 5.81
N GLY A 148 12.94 -28.12 4.75
CA GLY A 148 12.98 -29.40 4.04
C GLY A 148 14.32 -29.58 3.34
N TYR A 149 14.83 -28.54 2.68
CA TYR A 149 16.11 -28.58 1.98
C TYR A 149 17.28 -28.84 2.93
N GLU A 150 17.28 -28.26 4.14
CA GLU A 150 18.28 -28.48 5.20
C GLU A 150 18.42 -29.97 5.59
N ARG A 151 17.36 -30.76 5.46
CA ARG A 151 17.33 -32.18 5.87
C ARG A 151 17.49 -33.18 4.73
N LEU A 152 17.55 -32.70 3.48
CA LEU A 152 17.80 -33.56 2.33
C LEU A 152 19.20 -34.16 2.38
N SER A 153 19.28 -35.43 1.95
CA SER A 153 20.54 -36.11 1.67
C SER A 153 21.25 -35.52 0.44
N ASP A 154 22.56 -35.74 0.30
CA ASP A 154 23.34 -35.23 -0.84
C ASP A 154 22.76 -35.68 -2.21
N PRO A 155 22.30 -36.93 -2.40
CA PRO A 155 21.64 -37.33 -3.64
C PRO A 155 20.37 -36.54 -3.93
N GLU A 156 19.56 -36.25 -2.92
CA GLU A 156 18.33 -35.47 -3.07
C GLU A 156 18.61 -34.00 -3.37
N ARG A 157 19.66 -33.42 -2.77
CA ARG A 157 20.12 -32.06 -3.10
C ARG A 157 20.60 -31.95 -4.53
N ALA A 158 21.26 -32.99 -5.05
CA ALA A 158 21.67 -33.04 -6.46
C ALA A 158 20.47 -33.05 -7.42
N ILE A 159 19.41 -33.79 -7.08
CA ILE A 159 18.14 -33.78 -7.83
C ILE A 159 17.54 -32.37 -7.82
N VAL A 160 17.46 -31.71 -6.65
CA VAL A 160 16.95 -30.34 -6.57
C VAL A 160 17.77 -29.37 -7.42
N ALA A 161 19.10 -29.46 -7.35
CA ALA A 161 20.01 -28.61 -8.12
C ALA A 161 19.84 -28.78 -9.63
N GLN A 162 19.55 -30.00 -10.09
CA GLN A 162 19.32 -30.32 -11.50
C GLN A 162 17.92 -29.89 -11.96
N ASP A 163 16.87 -30.33 -11.27
CA ASP A 163 15.48 -30.20 -11.72
C ASP A 163 14.93 -28.78 -11.58
N ALA A 164 15.46 -28.02 -10.61
CA ALA A 164 15.07 -26.64 -10.35
C ALA A 164 16.11 -25.62 -10.80
N ALA A 165 17.06 -25.99 -11.68
CA ALA A 165 18.03 -25.03 -12.22
C ALA A 165 17.31 -23.81 -12.85
N PRO A 166 17.75 -22.56 -12.57
CA PRO A 166 18.96 -22.20 -11.82
C PRO A 166 18.79 -22.09 -10.28
N PHE A 167 17.58 -22.21 -9.77
CA PHE A 167 17.22 -21.93 -8.37
C PHE A 167 17.58 -23.04 -7.37
N GLY A 168 17.85 -24.27 -7.84
CA GLY A 168 18.10 -25.42 -6.98
C GLY A 168 19.48 -25.48 -6.29
N LYS A 169 20.42 -24.61 -6.66
CA LYS A 169 21.78 -24.58 -6.06
C LYS A 169 21.88 -23.75 -4.79
N HIS A 170 21.13 -22.64 -4.73
CA HIS A 170 21.12 -21.72 -3.59
C HIS A 170 19.67 -21.55 -3.14
N VAL A 171 19.21 -22.52 -2.35
CA VAL A 171 17.84 -22.55 -1.82
C VAL A 171 17.77 -21.69 -0.57
N ALA A 172 17.52 -20.40 -0.76
CA ALA A 172 17.34 -19.45 0.31
C ALA A 172 16.34 -18.37 -0.11
N PHE A 173 15.47 -17.95 0.80
CA PHE A 173 14.53 -16.85 0.61
C PHE A 173 15.28 -15.53 0.31
N PRO A 174 15.15 -14.97 -0.89
CA PRO A 174 15.92 -13.78 -1.26
C PRO A 174 15.29 -12.49 -0.71
N GLY A 175 14.03 -12.51 -0.26
CA GLY A 175 13.32 -11.33 0.20
C GLY A 175 12.46 -10.69 -0.87
N PHE A 176 12.18 -9.40 -0.74
CA PHE A 176 11.34 -8.63 -1.69
C PHE A 176 12.16 -7.51 -2.32
N ASP A 177 11.73 -6.99 -3.47
CA ASP A 177 12.38 -5.83 -4.09
C ASP A 177 12.16 -4.60 -3.22
N GLY A 178 13.20 -4.13 -2.54
CA GLY A 178 13.12 -2.97 -1.65
C GLY A 178 12.69 -1.67 -2.34
N ASN A 179 12.78 -1.57 -3.68
CA ASN A 179 12.43 -0.36 -4.42
C ASN A 179 11.01 -0.41 -5.00
N ASN A 180 10.59 -1.57 -5.51
CA ASN A 180 9.31 -1.72 -6.22
C ASN A 180 8.24 -2.50 -5.42
N GLU A 181 8.64 -3.25 -4.39
CA GLU A 181 7.78 -4.10 -3.55
C GLU A 181 7.85 -3.64 -2.08
N THR A 182 7.92 -2.32 -1.88
CA THR A 182 8.16 -1.65 -0.58
C THR A 182 7.17 -2.05 0.51
N GLU A 183 5.89 -2.21 0.16
CA GLU A 183 4.83 -2.63 1.08
C GLU A 183 5.09 -4.05 1.59
N HIS A 184 5.29 -5.02 0.71
CA HIS A 184 5.61 -6.41 1.08
C HIS A 184 6.90 -6.52 1.87
N ALA A 185 7.95 -5.80 1.45
CA ALA A 185 9.23 -5.75 2.15
C ALA A 185 9.10 -5.17 3.57
N SER A 186 8.25 -4.15 3.75
CA SER A 186 7.98 -3.52 5.05
C SER A 186 7.25 -4.49 5.98
N ILE A 187 6.19 -5.14 5.50
CA ILE A 187 5.41 -6.12 6.26
C ILE A 187 6.29 -7.30 6.67
N ALA A 188 7.11 -7.83 5.76
CA ALA A 188 7.99 -8.95 6.03
C ALA A 188 8.98 -8.62 7.14
N ARG A 189 9.62 -7.44 7.07
CA ARG A 189 10.51 -6.95 8.13
C ARG A 189 9.78 -6.75 9.46
N HIS A 190 8.54 -6.27 9.43
CA HIS A 190 7.74 -6.08 10.64
C HIS A 190 7.38 -7.43 11.29
N LEU A 191 6.90 -8.39 10.51
CA LEU A 191 6.59 -9.75 10.98
C LEU A 191 7.82 -10.43 11.58
N VAL A 192 8.98 -10.34 10.91
CA VAL A 192 10.20 -11.04 11.28
C VAL A 192 10.93 -10.37 12.46
N ASN A 193 11.17 -9.06 12.38
CA ASN A 193 12.06 -8.35 13.29
C ASN A 193 11.32 -7.66 14.45
N ARG A 194 10.01 -7.39 14.33
CA ARG A 194 9.24 -6.72 15.39
C ARG A 194 8.26 -7.64 16.09
N LEU A 195 7.57 -8.50 15.34
CA LEU A 195 6.60 -9.45 15.89
C LEU A 195 7.21 -10.82 16.20
N GLU A 196 8.50 -11.00 15.92
CA GLU A 196 9.26 -12.24 16.17
C GLU A 196 8.60 -13.49 15.56
N ARG A 197 7.91 -13.33 14.43
CA ARG A 197 7.37 -14.43 13.64
C ARG A 197 8.38 -14.86 12.59
N PHE A 198 8.35 -16.13 12.18
CA PHE A 198 9.30 -16.65 11.17
C PHE A 198 10.77 -16.36 11.52
N THR A 199 11.16 -16.60 12.78
CA THR A 199 12.47 -16.22 13.34
C THR A 199 13.69 -16.75 12.58
N ARG A 200 13.54 -17.84 11.79
CA ARG A 200 14.59 -18.30 10.85
C ARG A 200 15.08 -17.17 9.91
N PHE A 201 14.23 -16.20 9.60
CA PHE A 201 14.57 -15.10 8.71
C PHE A 201 15.16 -13.88 9.42
N GLN A 202 15.26 -13.88 10.75
CA GLN A 202 15.81 -12.74 11.50
C GLN A 202 17.28 -12.50 11.15
N GLY A 203 17.66 -11.22 11.11
CA GLY A 203 19.03 -10.79 10.80
C GLY A 203 19.43 -10.90 9.32
N ARG A 204 18.51 -11.31 8.43
CA ARG A 204 18.73 -11.30 6.97
C ARG A 204 18.31 -9.95 6.37
N ASP A 205 18.89 -9.61 5.23
CA ASP A 205 18.60 -8.36 4.50
C ASP A 205 17.15 -8.29 3.99
N LEU A 206 16.59 -9.43 3.57
CA LEU A 206 15.23 -9.55 3.00
C LEU A 206 14.97 -8.59 1.82
N ASN A 207 16.04 -8.16 1.14
CA ASN A 207 15.98 -7.38 -0.08
C ASN A 207 16.49 -8.23 -1.25
N SER A 208 15.61 -8.56 -2.19
CA SER A 208 15.99 -9.38 -3.36
C SER A 208 16.72 -8.58 -4.44
N HIS A 209 16.69 -7.24 -4.37
CA HIS A 209 17.18 -6.30 -5.40
C HIS A 209 16.57 -6.49 -6.81
N LEU A 210 15.58 -7.39 -6.94
CA LEU A 210 14.92 -7.76 -8.19
C LEU A 210 13.44 -8.08 -7.91
N PRO A 211 12.51 -7.77 -8.83
CA PRO A 211 11.10 -8.12 -8.68
C PRO A 211 10.89 -9.62 -8.39
N SER A 212 10.11 -9.93 -7.35
CA SER A 212 10.01 -11.26 -6.78
C SER A 212 8.58 -11.76 -6.62
N LEU A 213 7.60 -10.86 -6.51
CA LEU A 213 6.21 -11.19 -6.19
C LEU A 213 5.56 -12.13 -7.20
N ASP A 214 5.75 -11.89 -8.49
CA ASP A 214 5.15 -12.75 -9.51
C ASP A 214 5.69 -14.17 -9.46
N ALA A 215 6.97 -14.34 -9.10
CA ALA A 215 7.57 -15.65 -8.88
C ALA A 215 6.97 -16.31 -7.63
N TYR A 216 6.87 -15.58 -6.52
CA TYR A 216 6.26 -16.10 -5.29
C TYR A 216 4.80 -16.49 -5.49
N ARG A 217 4.01 -15.71 -6.22
CA ARG A 217 2.61 -16.06 -6.54
C ARG A 217 2.51 -17.35 -7.35
N ARG A 218 3.43 -17.59 -8.30
CA ARG A 218 3.50 -18.87 -9.03
C ARG A 218 3.83 -20.03 -8.09
N MET A 219 4.83 -19.85 -7.23
CA MET A 219 5.21 -20.86 -6.23
C MET A 219 4.06 -21.15 -5.26
N LEU A 220 3.37 -20.12 -4.79
CA LEU A 220 2.24 -20.25 -3.86
C LEU A 220 1.11 -21.11 -4.43
N ARG A 221 0.79 -20.96 -5.73
CA ARG A 221 -0.21 -21.83 -6.38
C ARG A 221 0.17 -23.30 -6.30
N VAL A 222 1.45 -23.62 -6.48
CA VAL A 222 1.97 -24.99 -6.33
C VAL A 222 1.95 -25.41 -4.86
N PHE A 223 2.45 -24.56 -3.97
CA PHE A 223 2.52 -24.82 -2.52
C PHE A 223 1.15 -25.11 -1.92
N GLN A 224 0.13 -24.32 -2.25
CA GLN A 224 -1.25 -24.52 -1.80
C GLN A 224 -1.79 -25.89 -2.23
N SER A 225 -1.46 -26.35 -3.44
CA SER A 225 -1.90 -27.66 -3.91
C SER A 225 -1.27 -28.83 -3.16
N ILE A 226 -0.06 -28.67 -2.61
CA ILE A 226 0.62 -29.71 -1.82
C ILE A 226 0.53 -29.50 -0.29
N ARG A 227 0.06 -28.33 0.18
CA ARG A 227 0.04 -27.93 1.60
C ARG A 227 -0.66 -28.93 2.52
N HIS A 228 -1.74 -29.54 2.05
CA HIS A 228 -2.50 -30.54 2.82
C HIS A 228 -1.65 -31.80 3.15
N THR A 229 -0.64 -32.11 2.34
CA THR A 229 0.29 -33.23 2.57
C THR A 229 1.36 -32.93 3.62
N LEU A 230 1.57 -31.66 3.97
CA LEU A 230 2.64 -31.20 4.86
C LEU A 230 2.31 -31.28 6.36
N SER A 231 1.04 -31.44 6.72
CA SER A 231 0.60 -31.48 8.13
C SER A 231 1.22 -32.64 8.95
N ARG A 232 1.89 -33.59 8.29
CA ARG A 232 2.57 -34.74 8.93
C ARG A 232 3.97 -35.04 8.39
N ARG A 233 4.43 -34.35 7.34
CA ARG A 233 5.68 -34.64 6.64
C ARG A 233 6.30 -33.37 6.10
N GLU A 234 7.62 -33.35 6.05
CA GLU A 234 8.38 -32.27 5.42
C GLU A 234 8.35 -32.40 3.90
N LEU A 235 8.74 -31.33 3.19
CA LEU A 235 8.82 -31.35 1.73
C LEU A 235 9.94 -32.30 1.27
N SER A 236 9.63 -33.19 0.33
CA SER A 236 10.63 -34.01 -0.35
C SER A 236 11.49 -33.18 -1.32
N GLY A 237 12.65 -33.70 -1.72
CA GLY A 237 13.49 -33.06 -2.74
C GLY A 237 12.73 -32.78 -4.04
N SER A 238 11.89 -33.70 -4.49
CA SER A 238 11.05 -33.50 -5.69
C SER A 238 10.01 -32.39 -5.53
N GLN A 239 9.39 -32.27 -4.35
CA GLN A 239 8.44 -31.19 -4.06
C GLN A 239 9.13 -29.83 -3.98
N ILE A 240 10.32 -29.77 -3.36
CA ILE A 240 11.15 -28.56 -3.32
C ILE A 240 11.55 -28.15 -4.74
N ALA A 241 12.01 -29.10 -5.56
CA ALA A 241 12.38 -28.83 -6.94
C ALA A 241 11.19 -28.28 -7.75
N LEU A 242 10.00 -28.87 -7.58
CA LEU A 242 8.77 -28.42 -8.22
C LEU A 242 8.41 -26.97 -7.84
N LEU A 243 8.50 -26.63 -6.55
CA LEU A 243 8.25 -25.27 -6.05
C LEU A 243 9.26 -24.28 -6.64
N LEU A 244 10.55 -24.58 -6.54
CA LEU A 244 11.60 -23.69 -7.01
C LEU A 244 11.55 -23.48 -8.52
N LYS A 245 11.17 -24.51 -9.29
CA LYS A 245 10.98 -24.41 -10.74
C LYS A 245 9.82 -23.48 -11.13
N ALA A 246 8.78 -23.37 -10.29
CA ALA A 246 7.65 -22.47 -10.53
C ALA A 246 8.04 -20.98 -10.51
N GLN A 247 9.23 -20.64 -10.01
CA GLN A 247 9.80 -19.29 -10.13
C GLN A 247 10.03 -18.87 -11.58
N GLN A 248 10.29 -19.82 -12.49
CA GLN A 248 10.46 -19.51 -13.90
C GLN A 248 9.14 -18.98 -14.48
N HIS A 249 9.23 -17.87 -15.20
CA HIS A 249 8.14 -17.41 -16.04
C HIS A 249 8.20 -18.23 -17.33
N SER A 250 7.25 -19.15 -17.55
CA SER A 250 7.05 -19.72 -18.89
C SER A 250 6.57 -18.59 -19.80
N PRO A 251 7.28 -18.27 -20.90
CA PRO A 251 6.74 -17.36 -21.89
C PRO A 251 5.60 -18.07 -22.62
N GLY A 252 4.34 -17.73 -22.33
CA GLY A 252 3.17 -18.16 -23.11
C GLY A 252 1.88 -18.29 -22.28
N GLY A 253 0.71 -17.83 -22.71
CA GLY A 253 0.30 -17.42 -24.05
C GLY A 253 -0.56 -16.16 -24.04
N SER A 254 -0.22 -15.25 -24.93
CA SER A 254 -1.20 -14.37 -25.57
C SER A 254 -2.10 -15.28 -26.40
N SER A 255 -3.37 -15.38 -26.03
CA SER A 255 -4.45 -15.89 -26.86
C SER A 255 -5.66 -15.02 -26.59
#